data_AF-A0A5S3VRU1-F1
#
_entry.id   AF-A0A5S3VRU1-F1
#
_cell.length_a   1.000
_cell.length_b   1.000
_cell.length_c   1.000
_cell.angle_alpha   90.00
_cell.angle_beta   90.00
_cell.angle_gamma   90.00
#
_symmetry.space_group_name_H-M   'P 1'
#
loop_
_entity.id
_entity.type
_entity.pdbx_description
1 polymer ?
#
loop_
_entity_poly.entity_id
_entity_poly.type
_entity_poly.pdbx_seq_one_letter_code
_entity_poly.pdbx_strand_id
1 'polypeptide(L)'
;FNLSSNTLDDLILKSKSVDFSAFIFSPDDLATMRSREHYVVRDNVLLELGLFIGSIGKERCFIIKPRDVELHFPSDLLGITPTDYDPNRSDNNLTSSLTYASTQIKREMNSKGVFKEISTSKVQKLDVNNVLSEVSENDLIILGSLLESYNNDVEGCISWDLPNKIQQQIPTPT
;
A
#
# COMPACT_ATOMS: atom_id res chain seq x y z
N PHE A 1 -9.51 24.38 21.23
CA PHE A 1 -9.76 22.97 20.89
C PHE A 1 -9.05 22.68 19.58
N ASN A 2 -7.92 21.95 19.62
CA ASN A 2 -7.27 21.52 18.39
C ASN A 2 -8.06 20.33 17.84
N LEU A 3 -8.58 20.46 16.63
CA LEU A 3 -9.14 19.34 15.89
C LEU A 3 -8.00 18.35 15.58
N SER A 4 -8.30 17.04 15.63
CA SER A 4 -7.52 15.87 15.19
C SER A 4 -6.58 15.14 16.17
N SER A 5 -6.13 15.71 17.28
CA SER A 5 -5.17 15.01 18.15
C SER A 5 -5.87 14.19 19.22
N ASN A 6 -5.70 12.86 19.16
CA ASN A 6 -5.33 12.00 20.29
C ASN A 6 -5.39 10.51 19.87
N THR A 7 -6.48 10.02 19.30
CA THR A 7 -6.64 8.57 19.05
C THR A 7 -5.93 8.08 17.79
N LEU A 8 -5.99 8.84 16.70
CA LEU A 8 -5.35 8.46 15.43
C LEU A 8 -3.82 8.59 15.52
N ASP A 9 -3.33 9.63 16.22
CA ASP A 9 -1.90 9.81 16.48
C ASP A 9 -1.32 8.65 17.30
N ASP A 10 -2.02 8.23 18.35
CA ASP A 10 -1.63 7.07 19.16
C ASP A 10 -1.58 5.78 18.32
N LEU A 11 -2.53 5.62 17.40
CA LEU A 11 -2.57 4.47 16.49
C LEU A 11 -1.39 4.49 15.51
N ILE A 12 -1.04 5.65 14.95
CA ILE A 12 0.15 5.83 14.09
C ILE A 12 1.43 5.53 14.87
N LEU A 13 1.53 5.99 16.12
CA LEU A 13 2.69 5.70 16.96
C LEU A 13 2.82 4.20 17.22
N LYS A 14 1.70 3.53 17.55
CA LYS A 14 1.66 2.08 17.75
C LYS A 14 2.01 1.30 16.49
N SER A 15 1.53 1.73 15.32
CA SER A 15 1.84 1.02 14.06
C SER A 15 3.34 0.99 13.77
N LYS A 16 4.09 1.98 14.28
CA LYS A 16 5.55 2.08 14.14
C LYS A 16 6.33 1.37 15.25
N SER A 17 5.66 0.97 16.33
CA SER A 17 6.31 0.40 17.53
C SER A 17 6.12 -1.11 17.67
N VAL A 18 5.63 -1.79 16.63
CA VAL A 18 5.39 -3.24 16.64
C VAL A 18 6.05 -3.91 15.45
N ASP A 19 6.36 -5.20 15.59
CA ASP A 19 6.91 -6.01 14.49
C ASP A 19 5.84 -6.70 13.64
N PHE A 20 4.67 -6.91 14.23
CA PHE A 20 3.56 -7.68 13.67
C PHE A 20 2.23 -7.14 14.21
N SER A 21 1.16 -7.39 13.47
CA SER A 21 -0.21 -7.08 13.88
C SER A 21 -1.16 -8.21 13.52
N ALA A 22 -2.24 -8.35 14.28
CA ALA A 22 -3.29 -9.32 14.02
C ALA A 22 -4.66 -8.65 14.16
N PHE A 23 -5.52 -8.84 13.16
CA PHE A 23 -6.83 -8.20 13.07
C PHE A 23 -7.92 -9.25 13.05
N ILE A 24 -8.93 -9.07 13.90
CA ILE A 24 -10.09 -9.97 13.96
C ILE A 24 -11.16 -9.42 13.03
N PHE A 25 -11.50 -10.19 12.01
CA PHE A 25 -12.53 -9.89 11.04
C PHE A 25 -13.82 -10.57 11.50
N SER A 26 -14.57 -9.87 12.36
CA SER A 26 -15.88 -10.28 12.84
C SER A 26 -17.01 -9.77 11.92
N PRO A 27 -18.11 -10.52 11.75
CA PRO A 27 -19.29 -10.13 10.97
C PRO A 27 -20.17 -9.14 11.76
N ASP A 28 -19.58 -8.03 12.18
CA ASP A 28 -20.24 -7.09 13.09
C ASP A 28 -21.21 -6.14 12.38
N ASP A 29 -20.94 -5.83 11.11
CA ASP A 29 -21.71 -4.86 10.33
C ASP A 29 -22.39 -5.52 9.13
N LEU A 30 -23.49 -4.91 8.66
CA LEU A 30 -24.22 -5.31 7.46
C LEU A 30 -24.06 -4.24 6.39
N ALA A 31 -23.65 -4.65 5.19
CA ALA A 31 -23.62 -3.79 4.01
C ALA A 31 -24.63 -4.27 2.97
N THR A 32 -25.34 -3.32 2.36
CA THR A 32 -26.19 -3.62 1.19
C THR A 32 -25.38 -3.39 -0.09
N MET A 33 -25.14 -4.45 -0.85
CA MET A 33 -24.45 -4.41 -2.14
C MET A 33 -25.33 -5.03 -3.21
N ARG A 34 -25.60 -4.29 -4.29
CA ARG A 34 -26.45 -4.76 -5.41
C ARG A 34 -27.78 -5.38 -4.92
N SER A 35 -28.42 -4.71 -3.96
CA SER A 35 -29.69 -5.14 -3.34
C SER A 35 -29.63 -6.45 -2.54
N ARG A 36 -28.46 -6.88 -2.09
CA ARG A 36 -28.27 -8.00 -1.16
C ARG A 36 -27.52 -7.54 0.09
N GLU A 37 -27.92 -8.07 1.24
CA GLU A 37 -27.22 -7.83 2.50
C GLU A 37 -26.06 -8.81 2.64
N HIS A 38 -24.92 -8.29 3.06
CA HIS A 38 -23.70 -9.04 3.31
C HIS A 38 -23.14 -8.66 4.67
N TYR A 39 -22.71 -9.66 5.43
CA TYR A 39 -21.89 -9.40 6.61
C TYR A 39 -20.52 -8.88 6.19
N VAL A 40 -20.14 -7.74 6.75
CA VAL A 40 -18.87 -7.08 6.49
C VAL A 40 -18.11 -6.85 7.79
N VAL A 41 -16.81 -6.66 7.62
CA VAL A 41 -15.91 -6.22 8.67
C VAL A 41 -16.13 -4.73 8.88
N ARG A 42 -16.04 -4.26 10.12
CA ARG A 42 -16.18 -2.82 10.41
C ARG A 42 -15.12 -1.99 9.70
N ASP A 43 -15.52 -0.82 9.22
CA ASP A 43 -14.63 0.10 8.50
C ASP A 43 -13.39 0.50 9.31
N ASN A 44 -13.52 0.67 10.62
CA ASN A 44 -12.38 1.02 11.49
C ASN A 44 -11.29 -0.06 11.47
N VAL A 45 -11.67 -1.34 11.43
CA VAL A 45 -10.71 -2.46 11.39
C VAL A 45 -9.99 -2.48 10.04
N LEU A 46 -10.68 -2.13 8.95
CA LEU A 46 -10.07 -1.99 7.63
C LEU A 46 -9.08 -0.81 7.58
N LEU A 47 -9.44 0.33 8.17
CA LEU A 47 -8.56 1.49 8.29
C LEU A 47 -7.29 1.17 9.09
N GLU A 48 -7.45 0.53 10.26
CA GLU A 48 -6.33 0.11 11.11
C GLU A 48 -5.43 -0.90 10.38
N LEU A 49 -6.01 -1.91 9.71
CA LEU A 49 -5.25 -2.84 8.89
C LEU A 49 -4.44 -2.11 7.80
N GLY A 50 -5.07 -1.18 7.07
CA GLY A 50 -4.40 -0.39 6.05
C GLY A 50 -3.22 0.43 6.61
N LEU A 51 -3.40 1.06 7.78
CA LEU A 51 -2.34 1.79 8.46
C LEU A 51 -1.15 0.90 8.85
N PHE A 52 -1.42 -0.30 9.39
CA PHE A 52 -0.35 -1.23 9.77
C PHE A 52 0.33 -1.84 8.54
N ILE A 53 -0.41 -2.14 7.46
CA ILE A 53 0.19 -2.54 6.19
C ILE A 53 1.16 -1.47 5.68
N GLY A 54 0.79 -0.19 5.77
CA GLY A 54 1.66 0.92 5.38
C GLY A 54 2.89 1.10 6.27
N SER A 55 2.81 0.67 7.54
CA SER A 55 3.88 0.85 8.53
C SER A 55 4.87 -0.32 8.58
N ILE A 56 4.36 -1.56 8.61
CA ILE A 56 5.15 -2.78 8.80
C ILE A 56 5.06 -3.75 7.62
N GLY A 57 4.29 -3.41 6.59
CA GLY A 57 4.11 -4.26 5.40
C GLY A 57 3.02 -5.32 5.57
N LYS A 58 2.38 -5.67 4.45
CA LYS A 58 1.26 -6.65 4.42
C LYS A 58 1.62 -8.02 4.97
N GLU A 59 2.87 -8.42 4.80
CA GLU A 59 3.36 -9.74 5.19
C GLU A 59 3.56 -9.89 6.71
N ARG A 60 3.41 -8.80 7.46
CA ARG A 60 3.48 -8.76 8.92
C ARG A 60 2.13 -8.45 9.57
N CYS A 61 1.07 -8.40 8.76
CA CYS A 61 -0.31 -8.16 9.19
C CYS A 61 -1.13 -9.42 8.97
N PHE A 62 -1.66 -10.00 10.05
CA PHE A 62 -2.43 -11.24 10.01
C PHE A 62 -3.92 -10.95 10.14
N ILE A 63 -4.75 -11.65 9.36
CA ILE A 63 -6.20 -11.58 9.46
C ILE A 63 -6.72 -12.88 10.08
N ILE A 64 -7.56 -12.76 11.10
CA ILE A 64 -8.22 -13.88 11.78
C ILE A 64 -9.73 -13.72 11.59
N LYS A 65 -10.39 -14.72 11.01
CA LYS A 65 -11.84 -14.68 10.78
C LYS A 65 -12.55 -15.89 11.38
N PRO A 66 -13.86 -15.82 11.67
CA PRO A 66 -14.61 -17.02 12.03
C PRO A 66 -14.63 -18.01 10.85
N ARG A 67 -14.52 -19.30 11.19
CA ARG A 67 -14.67 -20.41 10.25
C ARG A 67 -16.14 -20.52 9.82
N ASP A 68 -16.35 -20.92 8.58
CA ASP A 68 -17.68 -21.17 7.98
C ASP A 68 -18.65 -19.97 8.00
N VAL A 69 -18.13 -18.77 8.21
CA VAL A 69 -18.87 -17.51 8.05
C VAL A 69 -18.48 -16.86 6.74
N GLU A 70 -19.48 -16.55 5.91
CA GLU A 70 -19.33 -15.78 4.69
C GLU A 70 -19.22 -14.29 5.05
N LEU A 71 -17.99 -13.77 4.96
CA LEU A 71 -17.67 -12.35 5.13
C LEU A 71 -17.34 -11.77 3.76
N HIS A 72 -17.92 -10.63 3.43
CA HIS A 72 -17.51 -9.90 2.25
C HIS A 72 -16.18 -9.20 2.51
N PHE A 73 -15.12 -9.66 1.85
CA PHE A 73 -13.79 -9.07 1.89
C PHE A 73 -13.61 -8.03 0.78
N PRO A 74 -13.03 -6.85 1.08
CA PRO A 74 -12.58 -5.92 0.04
C PRO A 74 -11.60 -6.59 -0.93
N SER A 75 -11.75 -6.33 -2.23
CA SER A 75 -10.91 -6.93 -3.28
C SER A 75 -9.42 -6.63 -3.10
N ASP A 76 -9.09 -5.46 -2.51
CA ASP A 76 -7.72 -5.04 -2.23
C ASP A 76 -7.02 -5.95 -1.20
N LEU A 77 -7.80 -6.68 -0.38
CA LEU A 77 -7.30 -7.63 0.62
C LEU A 77 -7.15 -9.07 0.10
N LEU A 78 -7.48 -9.36 -1.16
CA LEU A 78 -7.31 -10.70 -1.75
C LEU A 78 -5.86 -11.19 -1.75
N GLY A 79 -4.89 -10.28 -1.57
CA GLY A 79 -3.47 -10.62 -1.44
C GLY A 79 -3.02 -11.02 -0.03
N ILE A 80 -3.92 -11.06 0.97
CA ILE A 80 -3.64 -11.47 2.36
C ILE A 80 -4.48 -12.70 2.68
N THR A 81 -3.82 -13.82 2.95
CA THR A 81 -4.50 -15.06 3.33
C THR A 81 -4.91 -15.02 4.80
N PRO A 82 -6.22 -15.06 5.14
CA PRO A 82 -6.66 -15.10 6.53
C PRO A 82 -6.45 -16.49 7.12
N THR A 83 -6.23 -16.54 8.43
CA THR A 83 -6.44 -17.76 9.23
C THR A 83 -7.83 -17.73 9.84
N ASP A 84 -8.33 -18.89 10.29
CA ASP A 84 -9.63 -18.99 10.93
C ASP A 84 -9.57 -19.47 12.39
N TYR A 85 -10.68 -19.25 13.09
CA TYR A 85 -10.99 -19.84 14.38
C TYR A 85 -12.40 -20.41 14.36
N ASP A 86 -12.68 -21.38 15.22
CA ASP A 86 -14.01 -21.95 15.36
C ASP A 86 -14.84 -21.15 16.40
N PRO A 87 -15.83 -20.35 15.99
CA PRO A 87 -16.65 -19.57 16.92
C PRO A 87 -17.69 -20.42 17.67
N ASN A 88 -18.03 -21.61 17.17
CA ASN A 88 -19.18 -22.40 17.59
C ASN A 88 -18.77 -23.73 18.25
N ARG A 89 -17.58 -23.79 18.84
CA ARG A 89 -17.11 -25.01 19.52
C ARG A 89 -18.07 -25.46 20.61
N SER A 90 -18.38 -26.76 20.64
CA SER A 90 -19.28 -27.36 21.62
C SER A 90 -18.81 -27.25 23.07
N ASP A 91 -17.50 -27.09 23.29
CA ASP A 91 -16.88 -26.97 24.62
C ASP A 91 -16.75 -25.51 25.09
N ASN A 92 -17.17 -24.52 24.28
CA ASN A 92 -16.97 -23.09 24.52
C ASN A 92 -15.52 -22.68 24.85
N ASN A 93 -14.54 -23.51 24.48
CA ASN A 93 -13.14 -23.27 24.80
C ASN A 93 -12.48 -22.38 23.73
N LEU A 94 -12.48 -21.07 23.98
CA LEU A 94 -11.88 -20.06 23.09
C LEU A 94 -10.40 -20.32 22.80
N THR A 95 -9.63 -20.78 23.80
CA THR A 95 -8.21 -21.09 23.63
C THR A 95 -8.02 -22.19 22.59
N SER A 96 -8.84 -23.24 22.66
CA SER A 96 -8.82 -24.31 21.66
C SER A 96 -9.28 -23.82 20.29
N SER A 97 -10.27 -22.93 20.20
CA SER A 97 -10.68 -22.30 18.94
C SER A 97 -9.55 -21.57 18.22
N LEU A 98 -8.72 -20.84 18.98
CA LEU A 98 -7.65 -20.00 18.44
C LEU A 98 -6.32 -20.74 18.23
N THR A 99 -6.22 -22.00 18.66
CA THR A 99 -4.95 -22.76 18.64
C THR A 99 -4.39 -22.89 17.23
N TYR A 100 -5.24 -23.15 16.23
CA TYR A 100 -4.81 -23.23 14.83
C TYR A 100 -4.25 -21.88 14.35
N ALA A 101 -5.03 -20.81 14.47
CA ALA A 101 -4.61 -19.45 14.10
C ALA A 101 -3.31 -19.03 14.78
N SER A 102 -3.22 -19.26 16.10
CA SER A 102 -2.05 -18.90 16.90
C SER A 102 -0.80 -19.65 16.44
N THR A 103 -0.95 -20.92 16.06
CA THR A 103 0.14 -21.74 15.54
C THR A 103 0.63 -21.25 14.19
N GLN A 104 -0.28 -20.90 13.26
CA GLN A 104 0.11 -20.35 11.96
C GLN A 104 0.81 -19.00 12.11
N ILE A 105 0.22 -18.09 12.88
CA ILE A 105 0.79 -16.77 13.15
C ILE A 105 2.18 -16.90 13.76
N LYS A 106 2.35 -17.76 14.76
CA LYS A 106 3.66 -18.00 15.39
C LYS A 106 4.71 -18.52 14.41
N ARG A 107 4.33 -19.39 13.46
CA ARG A 107 5.25 -19.88 12.42
C ARG A 107 5.71 -18.76 11.50
N GLU A 108 4.78 -17.92 11.04
CA GLU A 108 5.09 -16.77 10.18
C GLU A 108 5.96 -15.74 10.91
N MET A 109 5.64 -15.42 12.17
CA MET A 109 6.45 -14.52 12.99
C MET A 109 7.89 -15.02 13.16
N ASN A 110 8.06 -16.32 13.44
CA ASN A 110 9.38 -16.93 13.56
C ASN A 110 10.16 -16.92 12.24
N SER A 111 9.47 -17.11 11.11
CA SER A 111 10.10 -17.06 9.79
C SER A 111 10.57 -15.66 9.41
N LYS A 112 9.79 -14.62 9.74
CA LYS A 112 10.08 -13.22 9.37
C LYS A 112 10.99 -12.47 10.35
N GLY A 113 11.04 -12.92 11.61
CA GLY A 113 11.83 -12.28 12.67
C GLY A 113 11.40 -10.84 12.97
N VAL A 114 12.22 -10.12 13.74
CA VAL A 114 11.96 -8.71 14.12
C VAL A 114 11.89 -7.82 12.88
N PHE A 115 11.01 -6.82 12.91
CA PHE A 115 10.90 -5.84 11.86
C PHE A 115 12.17 -4.99 11.80
N LYS A 116 12.75 -4.89 10.61
CA LYS A 116 13.83 -3.95 10.32
C LYS A 116 13.23 -2.94 9.36
N GLU A 117 13.07 -1.72 9.84
CA GLU A 117 12.65 -0.63 8.97
C GLU A 117 13.66 -0.56 7.81
N ILE A 118 13.18 -0.85 6.60
CA ILE A 118 13.95 -0.57 5.40
C ILE A 118 13.96 0.94 5.32
N SER A 119 15.04 1.56 5.80
CA SER A 119 15.34 2.94 5.49
C SER A 119 15.58 3.02 3.99
N THR A 120 14.49 3.14 3.24
CA THR A 120 14.58 3.58 1.85
C THR A 120 15.33 4.89 1.94
N SER A 121 16.52 4.95 1.32
CA SER A 121 17.31 6.17 1.31
C SER A 121 16.36 7.29 0.96
N LYS A 122 16.20 8.24 1.89
CA LYS A 122 15.30 9.39 1.80
C LYS A 122 15.23 9.77 0.33
N VAL A 123 14.08 9.59 -0.34
CA VAL A 123 13.96 9.93 -1.77
C VAL A 123 14.62 11.29 -1.88
N GLN A 124 15.77 11.36 -2.56
CA GLN A 124 16.41 12.63 -2.77
C GLN A 124 15.36 13.39 -3.54
N LYS A 125 14.67 14.33 -2.87
CA LYS A 125 13.98 15.37 -3.58
C LYS A 125 15.10 16.00 -4.38
N LEU A 126 15.19 15.67 -5.66
CA LEU A 126 15.88 16.53 -6.58
C LEU A 126 15.21 17.87 -6.35
N ASP A 127 15.95 18.79 -5.77
CA ASP A 127 15.52 20.16 -5.74
C ASP A 127 15.57 20.61 -7.19
N VAL A 128 14.43 20.45 -7.87
CA VAL A 128 14.29 20.79 -9.29
C VAL A 128 14.66 22.26 -9.49
N ASN A 129 14.44 23.11 -8.48
CA ASN A 129 14.82 24.52 -8.52
C ASN A 129 16.33 24.74 -8.42
N ASN A 130 17.09 23.82 -7.83
CA ASN A 130 18.55 23.86 -7.81
C ASN A 130 19.16 23.30 -9.11
N VAL A 131 18.39 22.52 -9.87
CA VAL A 131 18.75 22.01 -11.22
C VAL A 131 18.27 22.95 -12.34
N LEU A 132 17.45 23.96 -12.03
CA LEU A 132 17.25 25.14 -12.90
C LEU A 132 18.48 26.07 -12.87
N SER A 133 19.69 25.49 -13.01
CA SER A 133 20.79 26.21 -13.66
C SER A 133 20.27 26.75 -14.99
N GLU A 134 20.77 27.93 -15.38
CA GLU A 134 20.37 28.64 -16.60
C GLU A 134 19.96 27.69 -17.71
N VAL A 135 18.69 27.78 -18.14
CA VAL A 135 18.13 26.94 -19.21
C VAL A 135 19.05 27.04 -20.42
N SER A 136 19.70 25.94 -20.77
CA SER A 136 20.63 25.91 -21.90
C SER A 136 19.87 25.86 -23.22
N GLU A 137 20.53 26.21 -24.31
CA GLU A 137 19.97 26.10 -25.65
C GLU A 137 19.56 24.65 -25.97
N ASN A 138 20.29 23.67 -25.44
CA ASN A 138 19.95 22.25 -25.56
C ASN A 138 18.64 21.90 -24.85
N ASP A 139 18.36 22.51 -23.70
CA ASP A 139 17.11 22.27 -22.96
C ASP A 139 15.89 22.80 -23.74
N LEU A 140 16.05 23.95 -24.41
CA LEU A 140 15.02 24.53 -25.28
C LEU A 140 14.79 23.68 -26.55
N ILE A 141 15.86 23.13 -27.13
CA ILE A 141 15.78 22.21 -28.29
C ILE A 141 15.05 20.92 -27.90
N ILE A 142 15.35 20.36 -26.74
CA ILE A 142 14.65 19.17 -26.21
C ILE A 142 13.17 19.47 -26.02
N LEU A 143 12.84 20.59 -25.36
CA LEU A 143 11.45 20.99 -25.13
C LEU A 143 10.70 21.20 -26.45
N GLY A 144 11.33 21.87 -27.44
CA GLY A 144 10.77 22.06 -28.77
C GLY A 144 10.48 20.75 -29.49
N SER A 145 11.44 19.80 -29.48
CA SER A 145 11.27 18.47 -30.07
C SER A 145 10.13 17.66 -29.45
N LEU A 146 9.95 17.76 -28.12
CA LEU A 146 8.87 17.09 -27.41
C LEU A 146 7.50 17.72 -27.72
N LEU A 147 7.43 19.05 -27.79
CA LEU A 147 6.19 19.79 -28.08
C LEU A 147 5.74 19.64 -29.54
N GLU A 148 6.67 19.66 -30.51
CA GLU A 148 6.35 19.40 -31.91
C GLU A 148 5.77 18.00 -32.11
N SER A 149 6.27 17.02 -31.35
CA SER A 149 5.77 15.66 -31.43
C SER A 149 4.35 15.52 -30.93
N TYR A 150 3.93 16.32 -29.93
CA TYR A 150 2.56 16.30 -29.43
C TYR A 150 1.54 16.86 -30.44
N ASN A 151 1.96 17.82 -31.27
CA ASN A 151 1.10 18.42 -32.29
C ASN A 151 1.06 17.61 -33.60
N ASN A 152 2.05 16.77 -33.87
CA ASN A 152 2.17 16.04 -35.14
C ASN A 152 2.00 14.52 -35.01
N ASP A 153 2.14 13.94 -33.81
CA ASP A 153 2.06 12.50 -33.57
C ASP A 153 1.32 12.19 -32.26
N VAL A 154 0.30 11.32 -32.34
CA VAL A 154 -0.54 10.95 -31.19
C VAL A 154 0.24 10.14 -30.16
N GLU A 155 1.32 9.46 -30.57
CA GLU A 155 2.21 8.71 -29.67
C GLU A 155 3.32 9.57 -29.05
N GLY A 156 3.49 10.82 -29.49
CA GLY A 156 4.54 11.72 -29.02
C GLY A 156 5.95 11.28 -29.43
N CYS A 157 6.98 11.79 -28.74
CA CYS A 157 8.37 11.48 -29.07
C CYS A 157 8.89 10.38 -28.13
N ILE A 158 9.15 9.21 -28.70
CA ILE A 158 9.77 8.08 -28.01
C ILE A 158 11.21 8.40 -27.57
N SER A 159 11.55 8.02 -26.33
CA SER A 159 12.82 8.40 -25.66
C SER A 159 14.07 8.02 -26.46
N TRP A 160 14.05 6.91 -27.19
CA TRP A 160 15.20 6.43 -27.97
C TRP A 160 15.43 7.20 -29.29
N ASP A 161 14.43 7.92 -29.80
CA ASP A 161 14.55 8.69 -31.04
C ASP A 161 14.89 10.18 -30.79
N LEU A 162 14.76 10.61 -29.54
CA LEU A 162 15.10 11.96 -29.11
C LEU A 162 16.56 12.36 -29.46
N PRO A 163 17.59 11.51 -29.30
CA PRO A 163 18.96 11.85 -29.67
C PRO A 163 19.12 12.16 -31.17
N ASN A 164 18.41 11.44 -32.04
CA ASN A 164 18.48 11.64 -33.49
C ASN A 164 17.86 12.98 -33.90
N LYS A 165 16.71 13.33 -33.29
CA LYS A 165 16.02 14.60 -33.56
C LYS A 165 16.83 15.80 -33.07
N ILE A 166 17.44 15.70 -31.89
CA ILE A 166 18.34 16.74 -31.36
C ILE A 166 19.52 16.98 -32.32
N GLN A 167 20.12 15.91 -32.85
CA GLN A 167 21.27 16.02 -33.75
C GLN A 167 20.95 16.65 -35.12
N GLN A 168 19.69 16.61 -35.55
CA GLN A 168 19.23 17.28 -36.78
C GLN A 168 18.99 18.79 -36.59
N GLN A 169 18.77 19.23 -35.34
CA GLN A 169 18.48 20.63 -35.01
C GLN A 169 19.72 21.42 -34.57
N ILE A 170 20.80 20.74 -34.16
CA ILE A 170 22.08 21.39 -33.82
C ILE A 170 22.91 21.61 -35.11
N PRO A 171 23.31 22.84 -35.44
CA PRO A 171 24.18 23.09 -36.60
C PRO A 171 25.54 22.42 -36.39
N THR A 172 26.05 21.72 -37.41
CA THR A 172 27.41 21.17 -37.36
C THR A 172 28.42 22.32 -37.27
N PRO A 173 29.40 22.29 -36.36
CA PRO A 173 30.38 23.36 -36.26
C PRO A 173 31.21 23.41 -37.56
N THR A 174 31.21 24.57 -38.20
CA THR A 174 32.10 24.93 -39.34
C THR A 174 33.54 25.09 -38.89
#